data_AF-A0A942BH49-F1
#
_entry.id   AF-A0A942BH49-F1
#
_cell.length_a   1.000
_cell.length_b   1.000
_cell.length_c   1.000
_cell.angle_alpha   90.00
_cell.angle_beta   90.00
_cell.angle_gamma   90.00
#
_symmetry.space_group_name_H-M   'P 1'
#
loop_
_entity.id
_entity.type
_entity.pdbx_description
1 polymer ?
#
loop_
_entity_poly.entity_id
_entity_poly.type
_entity_poly.pdbx_seq_one_letter_code
_entity_poly.pdbx_strand_id
1 'polypeptide(L)'
;MVQEQAVWEDEEGPTINGVASNKYGSGNAGCINLTTELPNLLDRAVRYEQRQPFGPRPARANWSGTYQLFGSSKLKTRIEKAKSSGAPMPLVRVCILFGVGGDINMLGLRHYFEQADDCVIINVPGWEASWSPDGRPWLFGISGQTLPPLGEGLNQIKALFDRTGILGGLKFKITSLGAYSTGYKGLVQSINEGLLPLADLNSVVFFDCAYRMDRPDPAVDDTEVNLAETERNNGPDEVDTGHSKSAYNTKRALMRIAKQAPGAKVVAYLVTPGGSPVYLNPTTADKWQYTVDFPTKIDLRRPTNAALSSGECLYGVVLTRVLNFAKKKGLVRRIPAEFEELYRVLPARGMIASANQTQKTNGAFRPTTTLLSWGLANHDKVKAAQGRVTEAVGIISQSQLLYGGNYPTVGNEAGAHHLAALAEFASEFLM
;
A
#
# COMPACT_ATOMS: atom_id res chain seq x y z
N MET A 1 -2.71 15.87 18.17
CA MET A 1 -2.50 14.43 17.99
C MET A 1 -3.86 13.78 17.90
N VAL A 2 -4.25 13.32 16.71
CA VAL A 2 -5.41 12.43 16.57
C VAL A 2 -4.97 11.10 17.19
N GLN A 3 -5.71 10.58 18.15
CA GLN A 3 -5.46 9.24 18.71
C GLN A 3 -5.43 8.24 17.55
N GLU A 4 -4.34 7.46 17.43
CA GLU A 4 -4.29 6.32 16.51
C GLU A 4 -5.32 5.30 16.99
N GLN A 5 -6.50 5.27 16.37
CA GLN A 5 -7.54 4.30 16.67
C GLN A 5 -7.12 2.94 16.11
N ALA A 6 -7.25 1.88 16.89
CA ALA A 6 -7.19 0.53 16.33
C ALA A 6 -8.43 0.34 15.46
N VAL A 7 -8.22 0.06 14.17
CA VAL A 7 -9.32 -0.20 13.22
C VAL A 7 -9.57 -1.71 13.06
N TRP A 8 -8.59 -2.54 13.47
CA TRP A 8 -8.60 -3.99 13.29
C TRP A 8 -8.42 -4.72 14.61
N GLU A 9 -9.07 -5.88 14.72
CA GLU A 9 -9.18 -6.66 15.96
C GLU A 9 -7.83 -7.10 16.56
N ASP A 10 -6.81 -7.22 15.73
CA ASP A 10 -5.50 -7.76 16.05
C ASP A 10 -4.44 -6.69 16.35
N GLU A 11 -4.83 -5.41 16.23
CA GLU A 11 -4.04 -4.23 16.64
C GLU A 11 -4.61 -3.55 17.89
N GLU A 12 -5.62 -4.17 18.50
CA GLU A 12 -6.32 -3.67 19.69
C GLU A 12 -5.34 -3.43 20.85
N GLY A 13 -5.23 -2.17 21.26
CA GLY A 13 -4.54 -1.72 22.47
C GLY A 13 -5.48 -1.28 23.59
N PRO A 14 -4.94 -0.68 24.66
CA PRO A 14 -5.75 -0.19 25.77
C PRO A 14 -6.76 0.87 25.30
N THR A 15 -7.93 0.91 25.95
CA THR A 15 -8.93 1.95 25.72
C THR A 15 -8.54 3.21 26.47
N ILE A 16 -8.47 4.34 25.77
CA ILE A 16 -8.19 5.66 26.35
C ILE A 16 -9.36 6.58 25.98
N ASN A 17 -10.08 7.11 26.96
CA ASN A 17 -11.28 7.95 26.78
C ASN A 17 -12.38 7.30 25.94
N GLY A 18 -12.62 6.00 26.14
CA GLY A 18 -13.63 5.24 25.39
C GLY A 18 -13.22 4.85 23.97
N VAL A 19 -12.02 5.23 23.52
CA VAL A 19 -11.50 4.91 22.20
C VAL A 19 -10.36 3.88 22.32
N ALA A 20 -10.45 2.78 21.58
CA ALA A 20 -9.38 1.78 21.54
C ALA A 20 -8.15 2.35 20.83
N SER A 21 -7.02 2.44 21.53
CA SER A 21 -5.75 2.83 20.92
C SER A 21 -5.17 1.69 20.08
N ASN A 22 -4.41 2.02 19.04
CA ASN A 22 -3.54 1.05 18.37
C ASN A 22 -2.44 0.64 19.34
N LYS A 23 -2.34 -0.66 19.68
CA LYS A 23 -1.35 -1.14 20.68
C LYS A 23 0.08 -0.80 20.28
N TYR A 24 0.36 -0.75 18.98
CA TYR A 24 1.67 -0.43 18.42
C TYR A 24 1.96 1.06 18.37
N GLY A 25 0.93 1.92 18.47
CA GLY A 25 1.09 3.37 18.53
C GLY A 25 1.50 3.90 19.90
N SER A 26 1.42 3.05 20.93
CA SER A 26 1.78 3.44 22.29
C SER A 26 3.30 3.42 22.48
N GLY A 27 3.87 4.42 23.18
CA GLY A 27 5.30 4.45 23.50
C GLY A 27 5.79 3.23 24.32
N ASN A 28 4.86 2.48 24.93
CA ASN A 28 5.13 1.29 25.73
C ASN A 28 5.08 -0.03 24.94
N ALA A 29 4.80 0.01 23.64
CA ALA A 29 4.62 -1.18 22.81
C ALA A 29 5.88 -2.05 22.64
N GLY A 30 7.05 -1.54 23.05
CA GLY A 30 8.33 -2.25 22.91
C GLY A 30 8.82 -2.37 21.46
N CYS A 31 8.08 -1.85 20.48
CA CYS A 31 8.48 -1.78 19.08
C CYS A 31 9.21 -0.46 18.74
N ILE A 32 9.77 -0.39 17.55
CA ILE A 32 10.40 0.81 16.99
C ILE A 32 9.32 1.58 16.23
N ASN A 33 9.07 2.82 16.63
CA ASN A 33 8.15 3.73 15.93
C ASN A 33 8.81 5.08 15.74
N LEU A 34 8.64 5.64 14.55
CA LEU A 34 9.00 7.02 14.25
C LEU A 34 7.95 7.60 13.32
N THR A 35 7.41 8.76 13.69
CA THR A 35 6.65 9.62 12.78
C THR A 35 7.39 10.93 12.69
N THR A 36 7.81 11.34 11.50
CA THR A 36 8.62 12.54 11.32
C THR A 36 8.40 13.18 9.97
N GLU A 37 8.61 14.49 9.93
CA GLU A 37 8.67 15.21 8.67
C GLU A 37 10.04 15.06 7.99
N LEU A 38 10.02 14.84 6.67
CA LEU A 38 11.18 14.91 5.80
C LEU A 38 10.86 15.69 4.53
N PRO A 39 11.87 16.32 3.90
CA PRO A 39 11.69 16.98 2.61
C PRO A 39 11.18 16.02 1.53
N ASN A 40 10.34 16.53 0.64
CA ASN A 40 9.90 15.81 -0.55
C ASN A 40 10.94 15.89 -1.66
N LEU A 41 11.59 14.77 -1.97
CA LEU A 41 12.59 14.70 -3.04
C LEU A 41 12.01 14.77 -4.46
N LEU A 42 10.70 14.55 -4.62
CA LEU A 42 10.01 14.58 -5.89
C LEU A 42 9.27 15.89 -6.15
N ASP A 43 9.37 16.85 -5.23
CA ASP A 43 8.87 18.20 -5.45
C ASP A 43 9.45 18.77 -6.75
N ARG A 44 8.63 19.47 -7.52
CA ARG A 44 9.04 19.97 -8.84
C ARG A 44 10.19 20.96 -8.75
N ALA A 45 10.22 21.83 -7.74
CA ALA A 45 11.31 22.77 -7.55
C ALA A 45 12.59 22.03 -7.20
N VAL A 46 12.52 21.05 -6.29
CA VAL A 46 13.66 20.18 -5.93
C VAL A 46 14.17 19.41 -7.16
N ARG A 47 13.29 18.82 -7.97
CA ARG A 47 13.67 18.11 -9.22
C ARG A 47 14.26 19.03 -10.27
N TYR A 48 13.75 20.26 -10.41
CA TYR A 48 14.27 21.22 -11.37
C TYR A 48 15.65 21.75 -10.94
N GLU A 49 15.83 22.02 -9.64
CA GLU A 49 17.12 22.37 -9.05
C GLU A 49 18.14 21.24 -9.17
N GLN A 50 17.74 19.97 -9.00
CA GLN A 50 18.62 18.81 -9.24
C GLN A 50 19.14 18.72 -10.69
N ARG A 51 18.46 19.37 -11.64
CA ARG A 51 18.77 19.36 -13.08
C ARG A 51 19.41 20.66 -13.57
N GLN A 52 19.75 21.60 -12.67
CA GLN A 52 20.41 22.86 -12.99
C GLN A 52 21.56 23.12 -11.99
N PRO A 53 22.64 23.83 -12.37
CA PRO A 53 23.62 24.31 -11.39
C PRO A 53 22.94 25.27 -10.40
N PHE A 54 23.14 25.01 -9.09
CA PHE A 54 22.39 25.62 -7.99
C PHE A 54 22.33 27.15 -8.04
N GLY A 55 21.10 27.68 -8.13
CA GLY A 55 20.76 29.03 -7.70
C GLY A 55 20.21 29.04 -6.26
N PRO A 56 20.19 30.20 -5.58
CA PRO A 56 19.66 30.31 -4.22
C PRO A 56 18.16 29.99 -4.16
N ARG A 57 17.78 29.17 -3.17
CA ARG A 57 16.40 28.69 -2.95
C ARG A 57 15.49 29.80 -2.43
N PRO A 58 14.32 30.07 -3.05
CA PRO A 58 13.26 30.80 -2.37
C PRO A 58 12.63 29.92 -1.28
N ALA A 59 12.58 30.42 -0.04
CA ALA A 59 11.94 29.75 1.08
C ALA A 59 10.41 29.64 0.83
N ARG A 60 9.92 28.42 0.57
CA ARG A 60 8.48 28.10 0.66
C ARG A 60 8.27 27.09 1.78
N ALA A 61 7.28 27.36 2.63
CA ALA A 61 7.11 26.73 3.94
C ALA A 61 6.56 25.27 3.94
N ASN A 62 6.25 24.65 2.79
CA ASN A 62 5.45 23.42 2.76
C ASN A 62 6.04 22.29 1.91
N TRP A 63 7.33 21.96 2.06
CA TRP A 63 7.98 20.88 1.26
C TRP A 63 8.16 19.57 2.01
N SER A 64 7.65 19.44 3.24
CA SER A 64 7.77 18.22 4.02
C SER A 64 6.55 17.30 3.85
N GLY A 65 6.81 16.00 3.90
CA GLY A 65 5.79 14.97 4.08
C GLY A 65 5.99 14.29 5.43
N THR A 66 4.92 13.79 6.03
CA THR A 66 5.00 12.96 7.24
C THR A 66 5.30 11.52 6.87
N TYR A 67 6.51 11.06 7.17
CA TYR A 67 6.94 9.67 7.00
C TYR A 67 6.72 8.90 8.29
N GLN A 68 6.35 7.63 8.16
CA GLN A 68 6.21 6.73 9.30
C GLN A 68 7.13 5.53 9.12
N LEU A 69 7.80 5.13 10.19
CA LEU A 69 8.64 3.94 10.24
C LEU A 69 8.16 3.07 11.40
N PHE A 70 7.97 1.78 11.13
CA PHE A 70 7.68 0.76 12.12
C PHE A 70 8.68 -0.39 12.01
N GLY A 71 9.20 -0.84 13.15
CA GLY A 71 9.97 -2.07 13.30
C GLY A 71 9.49 -2.85 14.51
N SER A 72 9.45 -4.17 14.43
CA SER A 72 8.85 -5.01 15.47
C SER A 72 9.59 -4.97 16.82
N SER A 73 8.90 -5.40 17.87
CA SER A 73 9.55 -5.62 19.17
C SER A 73 10.64 -6.71 19.13
N LYS A 74 10.48 -7.72 18.25
CA LYS A 74 11.46 -8.79 18.03
C LYS A 74 12.76 -8.24 17.42
N LEU A 75 12.65 -7.38 16.40
CA LEU A 75 13.79 -6.73 15.77
C LEU A 75 14.54 -5.83 16.77
N LYS A 76 13.79 -5.02 17.54
CA LYS A 76 14.39 -4.19 18.60
C LYS A 76 15.19 -5.03 19.59
N THR A 77 14.57 -6.08 20.13
CA THR A 77 15.19 -7.00 21.09
C THR A 77 16.46 -7.63 20.52
N ARG A 78 16.42 -8.05 19.25
CA ARG A 78 17.58 -8.62 18.54
C ARG A 78 18.73 -7.63 18.41
N ILE A 79 18.44 -6.38 18.07
CA ILE A 79 19.42 -5.29 17.97
C ILE A 79 20.04 -5.00 19.33
N GLU A 80 19.22 -4.84 20.37
CA GLU A 80 19.69 -4.54 21.72
C GLU A 80 20.57 -5.67 22.28
N LYS A 81 20.17 -6.93 22.05
CA LYS A 81 20.99 -8.10 22.40
C LYS A 81 22.32 -8.13 21.63
N ALA A 82 22.31 -7.80 20.34
CA ALA A 82 23.55 -7.72 19.56
C ALA A 82 24.49 -6.63 20.12
N LYS A 83 23.96 -5.44 20.44
CA LYS A 83 24.72 -4.35 21.07
C LYS A 83 25.30 -4.76 22.41
N SER A 84 24.51 -5.36 23.30
CA SER A 84 24.95 -5.70 24.67
C SER A 84 25.96 -6.86 24.71
N SER A 85 25.90 -7.78 23.74
CA SER A 85 26.80 -8.94 23.66
C SER A 85 28.03 -8.73 22.77
N GLY A 86 28.11 -7.61 22.04
CA GLY A 86 29.14 -7.39 21.03
C GLY A 86 28.99 -8.30 19.79
N ALA A 87 27.84 -8.95 19.61
CA ALA A 87 27.59 -9.78 18.43
C ALA A 87 27.44 -8.91 17.17
N PRO A 88 27.63 -9.48 15.96
CA PRO A 88 27.42 -8.75 14.71
C PRO A 88 26.03 -8.13 14.63
N MET A 89 25.98 -6.84 14.29
CA MET A 89 24.71 -6.13 14.11
C MET A 89 23.93 -6.73 12.94
N PRO A 90 22.60 -6.94 13.07
CA PRO A 90 21.81 -7.51 12.00
C PRO A 90 21.73 -6.58 10.79
N LEU A 91 21.69 -7.17 9.60
CA LEU A 91 21.26 -6.48 8.38
C LEU A 91 19.75 -6.32 8.41
N VAL A 92 19.25 -5.10 8.22
CA VAL A 92 17.80 -4.80 8.27
C VAL A 92 17.21 -4.83 6.87
N ARG A 93 16.16 -5.63 6.66
CA ARG A 93 15.32 -5.55 5.46
C ARG A 93 14.37 -4.37 5.57
N VAL A 94 14.22 -3.63 4.49
CA VAL A 94 13.34 -2.47 4.40
C VAL A 94 12.25 -2.76 3.38
N CYS A 95 11.01 -2.74 3.85
CA CYS A 95 9.82 -2.62 3.03
C CYS A 95 9.42 -1.14 2.95
N ILE A 96 9.14 -0.64 1.75
CA ILE A 96 8.64 0.73 1.58
C ILE A 96 7.24 0.65 1.00
N LEU A 97 6.26 1.15 1.74
CA LEU A 97 4.91 1.38 1.24
C LEU A 97 4.80 2.86 0.85
N PHE A 98 4.47 3.12 -0.41
CA PHE A 98 3.99 4.41 -0.85
C PHE A 98 2.48 4.40 -0.77
N GLY A 99 1.95 4.87 0.36
CA GLY A 99 0.52 4.95 0.66
C GLY A 99 0.02 6.38 0.70
N VAL A 100 -0.99 6.66 1.51
CA VAL A 100 -1.63 7.96 1.70
C VAL A 100 -1.83 8.20 3.21
N GLY A 101 -1.18 9.22 3.76
CA GLY A 101 -1.32 9.56 5.18
C GLY A 101 -0.95 8.40 6.12
N GLY A 102 -1.85 8.06 7.06
CA GLY A 102 -1.62 7.09 8.14
C GLY A 102 -1.92 5.62 7.80
N ASP A 103 -1.79 5.20 6.53
CA ASP A 103 -2.21 3.86 6.06
C ASP A 103 -1.59 2.71 6.86
N ILE A 104 -0.35 2.85 7.33
CA ILE A 104 0.28 1.82 8.17
C ILE A 104 -0.52 1.53 9.45
N ASN A 105 -1.21 2.55 9.99
CA ASN A 105 -2.03 2.46 11.20
C ASN A 105 -3.44 1.98 10.89
N MET A 106 -3.98 2.38 9.75
CA MET A 106 -5.39 2.17 9.41
C MET A 106 -5.66 0.83 8.74
N LEU A 107 -4.64 0.22 8.12
CA LEU A 107 -4.80 -0.98 7.31
C LEU A 107 -4.23 -2.23 7.99
N GLY A 108 -3.91 -2.12 9.28
CA GLY A 108 -3.47 -3.27 10.07
C GLY A 108 -2.08 -3.79 9.71
N LEU A 109 -1.25 -2.97 9.09
CA LEU A 109 0.04 -3.42 8.56
C LEU A 109 1.03 -3.74 9.67
N ARG A 110 0.97 -3.03 10.80
CA ARG A 110 1.87 -3.26 11.93
C ARG A 110 1.70 -4.67 12.51
N HIS A 111 0.50 -5.23 12.49
CA HIS A 111 0.27 -6.61 12.90
C HIS A 111 1.14 -7.62 12.15
N TYR A 112 1.20 -7.51 10.82
CA TYR A 112 2.01 -8.43 10.02
C TYR A 112 3.50 -8.23 10.29
N PHE A 113 3.96 -6.98 10.29
CA PHE A 113 5.37 -6.66 10.49
C PHE A 113 5.86 -6.94 11.91
N GLU A 114 4.99 -6.94 12.92
CA GLU A 114 5.34 -7.35 14.29
C GLU A 114 5.84 -8.81 14.35
N GLN A 115 5.44 -9.63 13.37
CA GLN A 115 5.91 -11.01 13.31
C GLN A 115 7.35 -11.16 12.80
N ALA A 116 7.85 -10.20 12.02
CA ALA A 116 9.21 -10.22 11.48
C ALA A 116 10.25 -9.81 12.53
N ASP A 117 11.46 -10.35 12.48
CA ASP A 117 12.57 -10.02 13.40
C ASP A 117 13.79 -9.41 12.69
N ASP A 118 13.64 -9.12 11.40
CA ASP A 118 14.69 -8.63 10.50
C ASP A 118 14.22 -7.49 9.60
N CYS A 119 12.96 -7.04 9.73
CA CYS A 119 12.31 -6.16 8.77
C CYS A 119 11.71 -4.91 9.42
N VAL A 120 11.79 -3.78 8.71
CA VAL A 120 11.04 -2.56 9.00
C VAL A 120 10.16 -2.20 7.81
N ILE A 121 9.04 -1.55 8.08
CA ILE A 121 8.22 -0.91 7.05
C ILE A 121 8.32 0.61 7.18
N ILE A 122 8.52 1.28 6.06
CA ILE A 122 8.47 2.73 5.93
C ILE A 122 7.26 3.08 5.07
N ASN A 123 6.36 3.88 5.62
CA ASN A 123 5.27 4.49 4.86
C ASN A 123 5.70 5.87 4.37
N VAL A 124 5.75 6.02 3.04
CA VAL A 124 5.98 7.28 2.33
C VAL A 124 4.62 7.89 2.03
N PRO A 125 4.36 9.14 2.44
CA PRO A 125 3.03 9.73 2.31
C PRO A 125 2.68 10.02 0.85
N GLY A 126 1.45 9.79 0.45
CA GLY A 126 0.84 10.36 -0.76
C GLY A 126 -0.10 11.50 -0.39
N TRP A 127 -0.36 12.40 -1.34
CA TRP A 127 -1.39 13.43 -1.17
C TRP A 127 -2.38 13.41 -2.32
N GLU A 128 -3.66 13.29 -1.98
CA GLU A 128 -4.75 13.41 -2.95
C GLU A 128 -4.88 14.84 -3.47
N ALA A 129 -5.36 14.99 -4.70
CA ALA A 129 -5.59 16.28 -5.33
C ALA A 129 -6.53 17.18 -4.50
N SER A 130 -7.55 16.57 -3.89
CA SER A 130 -8.55 17.23 -3.03
C SER A 130 -7.96 17.81 -1.74
N TRP A 131 -6.79 17.36 -1.30
CA TRP A 131 -6.14 17.84 -0.09
C TRP A 131 -5.00 18.81 -0.39
N SER A 132 -4.61 18.94 -1.66
CA SER A 132 -3.61 19.91 -2.07
C SER A 132 -4.23 21.29 -2.27
N PRO A 133 -3.60 22.37 -1.78
CA PRO A 133 -4.03 23.75 -2.04
C PRO A 133 -4.10 24.10 -3.54
N ASP A 134 -3.33 23.42 -4.39
CA ASP A 134 -3.29 23.67 -5.84
C ASP A 134 -4.16 22.71 -6.66
N GLY A 135 -4.93 21.84 -6.00
CA GLY A 135 -5.80 20.86 -6.65
C GLY A 135 -5.06 19.76 -7.42
N ARG A 136 -3.74 19.59 -7.20
CA ARG A 136 -2.93 18.54 -7.83
C ARG A 136 -2.47 17.54 -6.80
N PRO A 137 -2.38 16.24 -7.13
CA PRO A 137 -1.84 15.27 -6.20
C PRO A 137 -0.33 15.46 -6.04
N TRP A 138 0.17 15.34 -4.82
CA TRP A 138 1.61 15.49 -4.55
C TRP A 138 2.31 14.14 -4.58
N LEU A 139 3.43 14.12 -5.30
CA LEU A 139 4.35 13.00 -5.39
C LEU A 139 5.33 13.11 -4.23
N PHE A 140 5.34 12.19 -3.28
CA PHE A 140 6.46 12.09 -2.35
C PHE A 140 7.36 10.92 -2.70
N GLY A 141 8.67 11.17 -2.67
CA GLY A 141 9.67 10.14 -2.87
C GLY A 141 10.60 10.05 -1.69
N ILE A 142 11.22 8.88 -1.57
CA ILE A 142 12.24 8.61 -0.56
C ILE A 142 13.51 8.13 -1.26
N SER A 143 14.67 8.58 -0.76
CA SER A 143 15.97 8.10 -1.23
C SER A 143 16.58 7.08 -0.27
N GLY A 144 16.99 5.95 -0.83
CA GLY A 144 17.90 4.99 -0.19
C GLY A 144 19.35 5.14 -0.66
N GLN A 145 19.64 6.11 -1.53
CA GLN A 145 20.96 6.37 -2.09
C GLN A 145 21.57 7.66 -1.54
N THR A 146 22.89 7.73 -1.54
CA THR A 146 23.63 8.96 -1.30
C THR A 146 23.63 9.77 -2.60
N LEU A 147 22.89 10.88 -2.65
CA LEU A 147 22.79 11.74 -3.85
C LEU A 147 23.89 12.82 -3.80
N PRO A 148 24.90 12.82 -4.69
CA PRO A 148 26.05 13.73 -4.61
C PRO A 148 25.77 15.23 -4.82
N PRO A 149 24.83 15.70 -5.67
CA PRO A 149 24.74 17.14 -5.94
C PRO A 149 23.98 17.94 -4.86
N LEU A 150 23.24 17.34 -3.92
CA LEU A 150 22.36 18.09 -3.01
C LEU A 150 23.05 18.68 -1.75
N GLY A 151 24.39 18.64 -1.68
CA GLY A 151 25.13 18.82 -0.43
C GLY A 151 24.95 17.59 0.47
N GLU A 152 26.00 17.12 1.14
CA GLU A 152 26.02 15.92 2.00
C GLU A 152 24.85 14.92 1.83
N GLY A 153 24.91 14.11 0.76
CA GLY A 153 24.38 12.73 0.75
C GLY A 153 23.02 12.46 1.39
N LEU A 154 21.92 12.94 0.80
CA LEU A 154 20.57 12.72 1.34
C LEU A 154 20.06 11.28 1.15
N ASN A 155 20.59 10.34 1.95
CA ASN A 155 19.98 9.02 2.16
C ASN A 155 18.90 9.16 3.24
N GLN A 156 17.66 9.40 2.82
CA GLN A 156 16.53 9.65 3.73
C GLN A 156 16.20 8.42 4.59
N ILE A 157 16.40 7.21 4.07
CA ILE A 157 16.22 5.98 4.86
C ILE A 157 17.25 5.94 6.00
N LYS A 158 18.52 6.26 5.73
CA LYS A 158 19.54 6.38 6.78
C LYS A 158 19.17 7.47 7.79
N ALA A 159 18.70 8.62 7.34
CA ALA A 159 18.26 9.69 8.24
C ALA A 159 17.09 9.26 9.15
N LEU A 160 16.13 8.47 8.63
CA LEU A 160 15.08 7.87 9.46
C LEU A 160 15.67 6.89 10.48
N PHE A 161 16.58 6.02 10.06
CA PHE A 161 17.24 5.04 10.94
C PHE A 161 17.97 5.74 12.09
N ASP A 162 18.75 6.76 11.78
CA ASP A 162 19.50 7.54 12.77
C ASP A 162 18.54 8.23 13.77
N ARG A 163 17.42 8.79 13.29
CA ARG A 163 16.39 9.43 14.15
C ARG A 163 15.69 8.47 15.12
N THR A 164 15.69 7.16 14.86
CA THR A 164 15.10 6.20 15.82
C THR A 164 15.97 5.99 17.07
N GLY A 165 17.27 6.31 17.02
CA GLY A 165 18.26 5.95 18.06
C GLY A 165 18.57 4.45 18.18
N ILE A 166 17.68 3.57 17.70
CA ILE A 166 17.83 2.11 17.76
C ILE A 166 18.49 1.58 16.49
N LEU A 167 18.00 2.01 15.32
CA LEU A 167 18.46 1.58 14.00
C LEU A 167 19.68 2.33 13.47
N GLY A 168 20.10 3.40 14.15
CA GLY A 168 21.22 4.24 13.73
C GLY A 168 22.49 3.44 13.48
N GLY A 169 23.16 3.70 12.35
CA GLY A 169 24.37 3.00 11.92
C GLY A 169 24.18 1.57 11.40
N LEU A 170 22.97 1.01 11.42
CA LEU A 170 22.71 -0.30 10.84
C LEU A 170 22.77 -0.27 9.31
N LYS A 171 23.27 -1.35 8.72
CA LYS A 171 23.15 -1.60 7.28
C LYS A 171 21.72 -2.04 6.97
N PHE A 172 21.26 -1.68 5.78
CA PHE A 172 19.95 -2.10 5.30
C PHE A 172 19.96 -2.49 3.82
N LYS A 173 18.91 -3.21 3.40
CA LYS A 173 18.59 -3.47 2.00
C LYS A 173 17.10 -3.25 1.77
N ILE A 174 16.73 -2.64 0.65
CA ILE A 174 15.34 -2.50 0.24
C ILE A 174 14.94 -3.80 -0.48
N THR A 175 14.05 -4.57 0.14
CA THR A 175 13.66 -5.88 -0.41
C THR A 175 12.26 -5.88 -1.00
N SER A 176 11.41 -4.93 -0.61
CA SER A 176 10.02 -4.87 -1.05
C SER A 176 9.55 -3.44 -1.21
N LEU A 177 8.81 -3.18 -2.30
CA LEU A 177 8.14 -1.92 -2.55
C LEU A 177 6.63 -2.17 -2.72
N GLY A 178 5.81 -1.37 -2.05
CA GLY A 178 4.36 -1.35 -2.19
C GLY A 178 3.89 0.00 -2.68
N ALA A 179 2.91 0.02 -3.57
CA ALA A 179 2.17 1.20 -3.98
C ALA A 179 0.70 1.00 -3.64
N TYR A 180 0.06 2.01 -3.07
CA TYR A 180 -1.37 2.01 -2.78
C TYR A 180 -1.96 3.39 -2.99
N SER A 181 -3.18 3.44 -3.55
CA SER A 181 -3.91 4.68 -3.86
C SER A 181 -2.99 5.69 -4.57
N THR A 182 -3.05 6.97 -4.22
CA THR A 182 -2.22 8.03 -4.82
C THR A 182 -0.73 7.90 -4.53
N GLY A 183 -0.31 7.09 -3.54
CA GLY A 183 1.09 6.82 -3.25
C GLY A 183 1.83 6.13 -4.41
N TYR A 184 1.13 5.44 -5.31
CA TYR A 184 1.74 4.82 -6.50
C TYR A 184 2.58 5.78 -7.34
N LYS A 185 2.15 7.05 -7.39
CA LYS A 185 2.85 8.15 -8.06
C LYS A 185 4.26 8.33 -7.48
N GLY A 186 4.35 8.36 -6.15
CA GLY A 186 5.62 8.45 -5.43
C GLY A 186 6.56 7.28 -5.70
N LEU A 187 6.03 6.05 -5.70
CA LEU A 187 6.81 4.84 -6.00
C LEU A 187 7.40 4.90 -7.41
N VAL A 188 6.54 5.08 -8.41
CA VAL A 188 6.92 5.05 -9.82
C VAL A 188 7.97 6.13 -10.10
N GLN A 189 7.76 7.35 -9.60
CA GLN A 189 8.71 8.42 -9.83
C GLN A 189 10.02 8.24 -9.05
N SER A 190 9.99 7.69 -7.83
CA SER A 190 11.22 7.42 -7.07
C SER A 190 12.13 6.42 -7.80
N ILE A 191 11.54 5.43 -8.48
CA ILE A 191 12.26 4.49 -9.35
C ILE A 191 12.81 5.21 -10.60
N ASN A 192 11.99 6.02 -11.26
CA ASN A 192 12.38 6.74 -12.47
C ASN A 192 13.42 7.84 -12.23
N GLU A 193 13.54 8.38 -11.02
CA GLU A 193 14.61 9.31 -10.65
C GLU A 193 15.82 8.60 -10.02
N GLY A 194 15.79 7.26 -9.92
CA GLY A 194 16.90 6.49 -9.36
C GLY A 194 17.13 6.75 -7.86
N LEU A 195 16.11 7.15 -7.11
CA LEU A 195 16.22 7.42 -5.66
C LEU A 195 16.38 6.13 -4.85
N LEU A 196 15.94 5.00 -5.41
CA LEU A 196 15.90 3.71 -4.72
C LEU A 196 16.98 2.77 -5.28
N PRO A 197 17.85 2.18 -4.45
CA PRO A 197 18.66 1.04 -4.88
C PRO A 197 17.76 -0.17 -5.12
N LEU A 198 17.74 -0.70 -6.35
CA LEU A 198 16.83 -1.78 -6.73
C LEU A 198 17.48 -3.18 -6.69
N ALA A 199 18.80 -3.28 -6.57
CA ALA A 199 19.53 -4.54 -6.78
C ALA A 199 19.11 -5.69 -5.85
N ASP A 200 18.62 -5.39 -4.65
CA ASP A 200 18.21 -6.37 -3.63
C ASP A 200 16.69 -6.58 -3.57
N LEU A 201 15.96 -6.07 -4.56
CA LEU A 201 14.50 -6.11 -4.58
C LEU A 201 13.98 -7.53 -4.88
N ASN A 202 13.13 -8.03 -3.98
CA ASN A 202 12.44 -9.31 -4.15
C ASN A 202 11.04 -9.14 -4.72
N SER A 203 10.37 -8.02 -4.40
CA SER A 203 8.98 -7.79 -4.78
C SER A 203 8.63 -6.32 -4.97
N VAL A 204 7.74 -6.06 -5.93
CA VAL A 204 7.05 -4.79 -6.14
C VAL A 204 5.56 -5.07 -6.30
N VAL A 205 4.75 -4.38 -5.51
CA VAL A 205 3.32 -4.67 -5.41
C VAL A 205 2.51 -3.40 -5.62
N PHE A 206 1.54 -3.46 -6.52
CA PHE A 206 0.58 -2.38 -6.75
C PHE A 206 -0.79 -2.83 -6.23
N PHE A 207 -1.30 -2.13 -5.21
CA PHE A 207 -2.60 -2.40 -4.60
C PHE A 207 -3.64 -1.45 -5.19
N ASP A 208 -4.37 -1.92 -6.19
CA ASP A 208 -5.47 -1.22 -6.84
C ASP A 208 -5.09 0.20 -7.32
N CYS A 209 -3.92 0.30 -7.95
CA CYS A 209 -3.36 1.54 -8.47
C CYS A 209 -2.57 1.30 -9.79
N ALA A 210 -3.17 0.54 -10.71
CA ALA A 210 -2.56 0.06 -11.94
C ALA A 210 -2.66 1.08 -13.09
N TYR A 211 -2.13 2.29 -12.87
CA TYR A 211 -2.20 3.41 -13.81
C TYR A 211 -0.92 3.58 -14.65
N ARG A 212 -1.02 4.20 -15.83
CA ARG A 212 0.13 4.56 -16.70
C ARG A 212 1.08 5.59 -16.09
N MET A 213 0.52 6.51 -15.29
CA MET A 213 1.19 7.70 -14.74
C MET A 213 1.81 8.60 -15.82
N ASP A 214 1.07 9.62 -16.20
CA ASP A 214 1.42 10.43 -17.36
C ASP A 214 2.29 11.63 -17.03
N ARG A 215 2.37 11.97 -15.75
CA ARG A 215 3.15 13.09 -15.24
C ARG A 215 3.93 12.70 -13.99
N PRO A 216 5.01 13.41 -13.68
CA PRO A 216 5.62 14.49 -14.46
C PRO A 216 6.29 13.97 -15.74
N ASP A 217 6.63 14.88 -16.66
CA ASP A 217 7.37 14.53 -17.87
C ASP A 217 8.73 13.88 -17.50
N PRO A 218 9.27 13.03 -18.39
CA PRO A 218 10.58 12.40 -18.22
C PRO A 218 11.70 13.43 -18.00
N ALA A 219 12.87 12.96 -17.56
CA ALA A 219 14.06 13.77 -17.72
C ALA A 219 14.40 13.98 -19.20
N VAL A 220 15.03 15.11 -19.53
CA VAL A 220 15.38 15.45 -20.93
C VAL A 220 16.30 14.38 -21.54
N ASP A 221 17.10 13.73 -20.69
CA ASP A 221 18.01 12.64 -21.00
C ASP A 221 17.41 11.23 -20.80
N ASP A 222 16.16 11.14 -20.34
CA ASP A 222 15.49 9.85 -20.14
C ASP A 222 14.85 9.42 -21.46
N THR A 223 15.03 8.16 -21.83
CA THR A 223 14.51 7.63 -23.10
C THR A 223 13.00 7.44 -23.02
N GLU A 224 12.29 7.88 -24.07
CA GLU A 224 10.86 7.60 -24.19
C GLU A 224 10.61 6.09 -24.22
N VAL A 225 9.55 5.65 -23.55
CA VAL A 225 9.18 4.25 -23.51
C VAL A 225 8.36 3.92 -24.75
N ASN A 226 8.91 3.06 -25.61
CA ASN A 226 8.15 2.49 -26.71
C ASN A 226 7.16 1.47 -26.19
N LEU A 227 5.87 1.82 -26.19
CA LEU A 227 4.79 0.87 -25.94
C LEU A 227 4.57 -0.05 -27.14
N ALA A 228 4.32 -1.32 -26.85
CA ALA A 228 3.76 -2.24 -27.83
C ALA A 228 2.39 -1.74 -28.30
N GLU A 229 1.97 -2.12 -29.50
CA GLU A 229 0.63 -1.76 -30.02
C GLU A 229 -0.49 -2.23 -29.08
N THR A 230 -0.30 -3.41 -28.48
CA THR A 230 -1.14 -3.98 -27.42
C THR A 230 -0.93 -3.35 -26.04
N GLU A 231 -0.33 -2.17 -25.93
CA GLU A 231 -0.32 -1.37 -24.70
C GLU A 231 -0.83 0.05 -24.95
N ARG A 232 -1.00 0.43 -26.22
CA ARG A 232 -1.55 1.72 -26.62
C ARG A 232 -3.07 1.64 -26.52
N ASN A 233 -3.65 2.63 -25.85
CA ASN A 233 -5.08 2.90 -25.96
C ASN A 233 -5.23 4.35 -26.36
N ASN A 234 -5.87 4.59 -27.50
CA ASN A 234 -6.23 5.93 -27.97
C ASN A 234 -7.73 5.98 -28.32
N GLY A 235 -8.50 4.97 -27.90
CA GLY A 235 -9.93 4.86 -28.15
C GLY A 235 -10.78 5.68 -27.16
N PRO A 236 -12.01 6.06 -27.53
CA PRO A 236 -12.93 6.83 -26.67
C PRO A 236 -13.44 6.04 -25.45
N ASP A 237 -13.18 4.74 -25.43
CA ASP A 237 -13.50 3.78 -24.37
C ASP A 237 -12.42 3.69 -23.29
N GLU A 238 -11.32 4.43 -23.42
CA GLU A 238 -10.43 4.67 -22.28
C GLU A 238 -11.24 5.39 -21.19
N VAL A 239 -11.51 4.69 -20.08
CA VAL A 239 -12.18 5.29 -18.92
C VAL A 239 -11.34 6.43 -18.31
N ASP A 240 -10.06 6.51 -18.68
CA ASP A 240 -9.10 7.53 -18.26
C ASP A 240 -8.75 8.49 -19.42
N THR A 241 -9.73 9.26 -19.87
CA THR A 241 -9.58 10.22 -21.00
C THR A 241 -8.62 11.39 -20.71
N GLY A 242 -8.10 11.52 -19.48
CA GLY A 242 -7.12 12.54 -19.10
C GLY A 242 -5.70 12.31 -19.64
N HIS A 243 -5.48 11.22 -20.37
CA HIS A 243 -4.15 10.65 -20.66
C HIS A 243 -3.64 10.81 -22.10
N SER A 244 -4.19 11.75 -22.88
CA SER A 244 -3.85 11.95 -24.31
C SER A 244 -2.38 12.37 -24.62
N LYS A 245 -1.46 12.36 -23.65
CA LYS A 245 -0.03 12.69 -23.76
C LYS A 245 0.84 11.95 -22.73
N SER A 246 0.67 10.64 -22.59
CA SER A 246 1.32 9.85 -21.54
C SER A 246 2.84 9.72 -21.69
N ALA A 247 3.58 10.03 -20.62
CA ALA A 247 5.02 9.71 -20.49
C ALA A 247 5.28 8.22 -20.17
N TYR A 248 4.23 7.42 -19.95
CA TYR A 248 4.27 5.99 -19.58
C TYR A 248 5.23 5.70 -18.41
N ASN A 249 5.21 6.55 -17.37
CA ASN A 249 6.17 6.49 -16.27
C ASN A 249 6.11 5.14 -15.53
N THR A 250 4.93 4.54 -15.38
CA THR A 250 4.81 3.22 -14.76
C THR A 250 5.55 2.16 -15.55
N LYS A 251 5.39 2.11 -16.89
CA LYS A 251 6.11 1.16 -17.74
C LYS A 251 7.63 1.37 -17.65
N ARG A 252 8.08 2.64 -17.61
CA ARG A 252 9.51 2.95 -17.41
C ARG A 252 10.04 2.40 -16.09
N ALA A 253 9.28 2.57 -15.01
CA ALA A 253 9.66 2.04 -13.70
C ALA A 253 9.76 0.51 -13.74
N LEU A 254 8.81 -0.16 -14.39
CA LEU A 254 8.84 -1.62 -14.60
C LEU A 254 10.08 -2.08 -15.37
N MET A 255 10.45 -1.37 -16.44
CA MET A 255 11.67 -1.69 -17.21
C MET A 255 12.93 -1.51 -16.37
N ARG A 256 13.00 -0.47 -15.52
CA ARG A 256 14.12 -0.24 -14.61
C ARG A 256 14.23 -1.33 -13.55
N ILE A 257 13.09 -1.77 -13.00
CA ILE A 257 13.03 -2.94 -12.09
C ILE A 257 13.55 -4.18 -12.81
N ALA A 258 13.02 -4.51 -13.99
CA ALA A 258 13.43 -5.71 -14.74
C ALA A 258 14.94 -5.70 -15.07
N LYS A 259 15.51 -4.53 -15.35
CA LYS A 259 16.94 -4.38 -15.62
C LYS A 259 17.81 -4.54 -14.38
N GLN A 260 17.43 -3.93 -13.25
CA GLN A 260 18.27 -3.88 -12.05
C GLN A 260 18.01 -5.01 -11.06
N ALA A 261 16.83 -5.62 -11.14
CA ALA A 261 16.35 -6.69 -10.26
C ALA A 261 15.56 -7.73 -11.07
N PRO A 262 16.20 -8.45 -12.02
CA PRO A 262 15.49 -9.36 -12.92
C PRO A 262 14.75 -10.52 -12.22
N GLY A 263 15.11 -10.82 -10.96
CA GLY A 263 14.41 -11.81 -10.13
C GLY A 263 13.24 -11.26 -9.30
N ALA A 264 13.02 -9.93 -9.29
CA ALA A 264 11.96 -9.32 -8.50
C ALA A 264 10.58 -9.68 -9.04
N LYS A 265 9.68 -10.11 -8.16
CA LYS A 265 8.27 -10.33 -8.50
C LYS A 265 7.55 -9.00 -8.61
N VAL A 266 6.95 -8.72 -9.76
CA VAL A 266 6.07 -7.56 -9.94
C VAL A 266 4.62 -8.01 -10.01
N VAL A 267 3.81 -7.57 -9.05
CA VAL A 267 2.43 -8.01 -8.87
C VAL A 267 1.50 -6.80 -8.82
N ALA A 268 0.35 -6.88 -9.50
CA ALA A 268 -0.72 -5.91 -9.37
C ALA A 268 -2.03 -6.58 -8.91
N TYR A 269 -2.60 -6.10 -7.81
CA TYR A 269 -3.97 -6.42 -7.40
C TYR A 269 -4.92 -5.45 -8.08
N LEU A 270 -5.86 -5.98 -8.86
CA LEU A 270 -6.83 -5.20 -9.61
C LEU A 270 -8.19 -5.40 -8.97
N VAL A 271 -8.68 -4.39 -8.26
CA VAL A 271 -9.79 -4.58 -7.31
C VAL A 271 -10.97 -3.66 -7.62
N THR A 272 -10.71 -2.46 -8.12
CA THR A 272 -11.77 -1.56 -8.58
C THR A 272 -11.54 -1.12 -10.04
N PRO A 273 -12.59 -0.73 -10.77
CA PRO A 273 -12.43 -0.15 -12.11
C PRO A 273 -11.61 1.15 -12.08
N GLY A 274 -11.82 1.99 -11.06
CA GLY A 274 -11.12 3.28 -10.92
C GLY A 274 -9.66 3.15 -10.45
N GLY A 275 -9.35 2.14 -9.63
CA GLY A 275 -7.99 1.82 -9.18
C GLY A 275 -7.12 1.19 -10.26
N SER A 276 -7.75 0.42 -11.13
CA SER A 276 -7.08 -0.42 -12.11
C SER A 276 -7.77 -0.35 -13.47
N PRO A 277 -7.74 0.81 -14.15
CA PRO A 277 -8.49 0.99 -15.38
C PRO A 277 -8.12 -0.04 -16.44
N VAL A 278 -9.09 -0.26 -17.31
CA VAL A 278 -9.10 -1.23 -18.39
C VAL A 278 -9.84 -0.61 -19.55
N TYR A 279 -9.53 -1.07 -20.75
CA TYR A 279 -10.14 -0.55 -21.97
C TYR A 279 -10.51 -1.68 -22.92
N LEU A 280 -11.38 -1.37 -23.89
CA LEU A 280 -11.82 -2.29 -24.90
C LEU A 280 -10.75 -2.40 -25.98
N ASN A 281 -10.30 -3.62 -26.22
CA ASN A 281 -9.55 -3.92 -27.42
C ASN A 281 -10.53 -4.46 -28.47
N PRO A 282 -10.76 -3.74 -29.59
CA PRO A 282 -11.67 -4.20 -30.62
C PRO A 282 -11.13 -5.41 -31.40
N THR A 283 -9.84 -5.74 -31.24
CA THR A 283 -9.14 -6.78 -32.01
C THR A 283 -8.92 -8.09 -31.25
N THR A 284 -9.17 -8.15 -29.94
CA THR A 284 -9.02 -9.38 -29.15
C THR A 284 -10.37 -9.95 -28.72
N ALA A 285 -10.47 -11.28 -28.70
CA ALA A 285 -11.67 -11.99 -28.21
C ALA A 285 -11.99 -11.63 -26.75
N ASP A 286 -10.96 -11.45 -25.91
CA ASP A 286 -11.09 -10.80 -24.61
C ASP A 286 -11.21 -9.29 -24.83
N LYS A 287 -12.42 -8.75 -24.71
CA LYS A 287 -12.72 -7.32 -24.87
C LYS A 287 -12.10 -6.44 -23.76
N TRP A 288 -11.21 -6.95 -22.91
CA TRP A 288 -10.64 -6.23 -21.77
C TRP A 288 -9.11 -6.24 -21.84
N GLN A 289 -8.53 -5.04 -21.96
CA GLN A 289 -7.10 -4.84 -21.97
C GLN A 289 -6.70 -3.94 -20.79
N TYR A 290 -5.59 -4.30 -20.13
CA TYR A 290 -5.10 -3.56 -18.98
C TYR A 290 -4.34 -2.30 -19.41
N THR A 291 -4.58 -1.20 -18.70
CA THR A 291 -3.87 0.08 -18.89
C THR A 291 -2.35 -0.05 -18.76
N VAL A 292 -1.88 -0.97 -17.92
CA VAL A 292 -0.48 -1.36 -17.78
C VAL A 292 -0.36 -2.88 -17.74
N ASP A 293 0.54 -3.43 -18.54
CA ASP A 293 0.80 -4.88 -18.57
C ASP A 293 1.79 -5.30 -17.48
N PHE A 294 1.27 -5.58 -16.29
CA PHE A 294 2.06 -6.13 -15.18
C PHE A 294 2.37 -7.63 -15.38
N PRO A 295 3.59 -8.11 -15.07
CA PRO A 295 3.94 -9.53 -15.23
C PRO A 295 3.01 -10.50 -14.49
N THR A 296 2.62 -10.17 -13.26
CA THR A 296 1.63 -10.91 -12.49
C THR A 296 0.46 -10.02 -12.14
N LYS A 297 -0.77 -10.49 -12.39
CA LYS A 297 -2.02 -9.77 -12.12
C LYS A 297 -2.95 -10.65 -11.30
N ILE A 298 -3.48 -10.09 -10.22
CA ILE A 298 -4.50 -10.72 -9.39
C ILE A 298 -5.76 -9.87 -9.56
N ASP A 299 -6.57 -10.23 -10.56
CA ASP A 299 -7.78 -9.48 -10.91
C ASP A 299 -8.98 -9.99 -10.12
N LEU A 300 -9.28 -9.32 -9.00
CA LEU A 300 -10.37 -9.69 -8.09
C LEU A 300 -11.75 -9.23 -8.60
N ARG A 301 -11.78 -8.42 -9.66
CA ARG A 301 -13.01 -7.93 -10.29
C ARG A 301 -13.58 -8.92 -11.28
N ARG A 302 -12.71 -9.76 -11.87
CA ARG A 302 -13.12 -10.66 -12.94
C ARG A 302 -14.16 -11.63 -12.40
N PRO A 303 -15.36 -11.68 -13.01
CA PRO A 303 -16.33 -12.70 -12.67
C PRO A 303 -15.70 -14.05 -12.96
N THR A 304 -15.72 -14.92 -11.97
CA THR A 304 -15.41 -16.33 -12.18
C THR A 304 -16.67 -17.01 -12.71
N ASN A 305 -16.54 -18.09 -13.49
CA ASN A 305 -17.68 -18.95 -13.85
C ASN A 305 -18.34 -19.64 -12.63
N ALA A 306 -17.88 -19.32 -11.42
CA ALA A 306 -18.44 -19.79 -10.17
C ALA A 306 -19.64 -18.92 -9.73
N ALA A 307 -20.50 -19.49 -8.88
CA ALA A 307 -21.68 -18.80 -8.33
C ALA A 307 -21.35 -17.55 -7.47
N LEU A 308 -20.07 -17.35 -7.15
CA LEU A 308 -19.56 -16.27 -6.32
C LEU A 308 -18.25 -15.73 -6.89
N SER A 309 -18.09 -14.42 -6.93
CA SER A 309 -16.88 -13.73 -7.40
C SER A 309 -15.90 -13.47 -6.27
N SER A 310 -14.61 -13.35 -6.60
CA SER A 310 -13.58 -12.96 -5.62
C SER A 310 -13.85 -11.59 -4.99
N GLY A 311 -14.44 -10.65 -5.74
CA GLY A 311 -14.88 -9.36 -5.20
C GLY A 311 -15.90 -9.53 -4.07
N GLU A 312 -16.98 -10.28 -4.32
CA GLU A 312 -17.99 -10.58 -3.28
C GLU A 312 -17.37 -11.24 -2.04
N CYS A 313 -16.44 -12.18 -2.23
CA CYS A 313 -15.71 -12.79 -1.12
C CYS A 313 -14.92 -11.75 -0.32
N LEU A 314 -14.13 -10.90 -1.01
CA LEU A 314 -13.28 -9.89 -0.37
C LEU A 314 -14.12 -8.92 0.46
N TYR A 315 -15.26 -8.49 -0.10
CA TYR A 315 -16.19 -7.61 0.57
C TYR A 315 -16.78 -8.25 1.83
N GLY A 316 -17.20 -9.53 1.72
CA GLY A 316 -17.67 -10.31 2.86
C GLY A 316 -16.64 -10.37 3.98
N VAL A 317 -15.37 -10.66 3.66
CA VAL A 317 -14.27 -10.69 4.65
C VAL A 317 -14.15 -9.35 5.36
N VAL A 318 -13.97 -8.26 4.61
CA VAL A 318 -13.59 -6.97 5.18
C VAL A 318 -14.72 -6.33 5.98
N LEU A 319 -15.95 -6.32 5.44
CA LEU A 319 -17.09 -5.77 6.18
C LEU A 319 -17.34 -6.56 7.47
N THR A 320 -17.21 -7.90 7.43
CA THR A 320 -17.38 -8.74 8.62
C THR A 320 -16.39 -8.38 9.72
N ARG A 321 -15.09 -8.23 9.40
CA ARG A 321 -14.07 -7.85 10.40
C ARG A 321 -14.38 -6.51 11.03
N VAL A 322 -14.64 -5.49 10.21
CA VAL A 322 -14.88 -4.11 10.67
C VAL A 322 -16.13 -4.02 11.52
N LEU A 323 -17.23 -4.63 11.09
CA LEU A 323 -18.48 -4.66 11.85
C LEU A 323 -18.33 -5.42 13.17
N ASN A 324 -17.66 -6.57 13.15
CA ASN A 324 -17.43 -7.35 14.37
C ASN A 324 -16.54 -6.59 15.36
N PHE A 325 -15.48 -5.93 14.87
CA PHE A 325 -14.65 -5.04 15.69
C PHE A 325 -15.50 -3.95 16.33
N ALA A 326 -16.30 -3.24 15.54
CA ALA A 326 -17.16 -2.17 16.03
C ALA A 326 -18.17 -2.64 17.08
N LYS A 327 -18.80 -3.79 16.87
CA LYS A 327 -19.71 -4.41 17.84
C LYS A 327 -18.98 -4.77 19.13
N LYS A 328 -17.83 -5.44 19.04
CA LYS A 328 -17.01 -5.83 20.20
C LYS A 328 -16.59 -4.60 21.03
N LYS A 329 -16.36 -3.48 20.36
CA LYS A 329 -15.97 -2.21 20.99
C LYS A 329 -17.13 -1.37 21.48
N GLY A 330 -18.38 -1.79 21.28
CA GLY A 330 -19.56 -1.00 21.64
C GLY A 330 -19.68 0.29 20.84
N LEU A 331 -18.96 0.43 19.71
CA LEU A 331 -19.10 1.55 18.78
C LEU A 331 -20.44 1.50 18.07
N VAL A 332 -20.99 0.29 17.92
CA VAL A 332 -22.31 0.03 17.37
C VAL A 332 -23.06 -0.94 18.27
N ARG A 333 -24.37 -0.73 18.45
CA ARG A 333 -25.21 -1.58 19.30
C ARG A 333 -25.54 -2.93 18.64
N ARG A 334 -25.72 -2.93 17.32
CA ARG A 334 -26.08 -4.10 16.53
C ARG A 334 -25.44 -4.03 15.14
N ILE A 335 -25.19 -5.18 14.56
CA ILE A 335 -24.82 -5.36 13.15
C ILE A 335 -25.79 -6.38 12.52
N PRO A 336 -25.89 -6.49 11.19
CA PRO A 336 -26.79 -7.46 10.56
C PRO A 336 -26.39 -8.89 10.95
N ALA A 337 -27.39 -9.73 11.25
CA ALA A 337 -27.17 -11.10 11.74
C ALA A 337 -26.35 -11.95 10.76
N GLU A 338 -26.50 -11.70 9.46
CA GLU A 338 -25.80 -12.36 8.37
C GLU A 338 -24.27 -12.16 8.47
N PHE A 339 -23.83 -10.97 8.90
CA PHE A 339 -22.41 -10.70 9.17
C PHE A 339 -21.95 -11.35 10.49
N GLU A 340 -22.82 -11.48 11.49
CA GLU A 340 -22.49 -12.22 12.73
C GLU A 340 -22.29 -13.71 12.46
N GLU A 341 -23.11 -14.30 11.59
CA GLU A 341 -22.97 -15.68 11.16
C GLU A 341 -21.72 -15.89 10.31
N LEU A 342 -21.43 -14.96 9.39
CA LEU A 342 -20.23 -15.02 8.57
C LEU A 342 -18.94 -14.90 9.41
N TYR A 343 -18.95 -14.11 10.49
CA TYR A 343 -17.81 -13.98 11.39
C TYR A 343 -17.41 -15.32 12.04
N ARG A 344 -18.37 -16.20 12.35
CA ARG A 344 -18.11 -17.50 13.00
C ARG A 344 -17.28 -18.45 12.14
N VAL A 345 -17.26 -18.23 10.83
CA VAL A 345 -16.53 -19.05 9.85
C VAL A 345 -15.42 -18.27 9.16
N LEU A 346 -15.14 -17.03 9.61
CA LEU A 346 -14.13 -16.17 9.02
C LEU A 346 -12.74 -16.57 9.54
N PRO A 347 -11.79 -16.95 8.65
CA PRO A 347 -10.42 -17.22 9.06
C PRO A 347 -9.78 -16.00 9.73
N ALA A 348 -8.77 -16.25 10.57
CA ALA A 348 -7.93 -15.17 11.08
C ALA A 348 -7.27 -14.39 9.91
N ARG A 349 -6.95 -13.12 10.15
CA ARG A 349 -6.27 -12.30 9.16
C ARG A 349 -4.90 -12.91 8.82
N GLY A 350 -4.52 -12.86 7.55
CA GLY A 350 -3.33 -13.56 7.04
C GLY A 350 -3.50 -15.06 6.81
N MET A 351 -4.70 -15.64 7.01
CA MET A 351 -4.98 -17.05 6.72
C MET A 351 -5.68 -17.28 5.37
N ILE A 352 -6.02 -16.20 4.66
CA ILE A 352 -6.67 -16.22 3.35
C ILE A 352 -5.67 -15.71 2.32
N ALA A 353 -5.33 -16.55 1.35
CA ALA A 353 -4.59 -16.13 0.17
C ALA A 353 -5.53 -15.46 -0.85
N SER A 354 -5.07 -14.43 -1.54
CA SER A 354 -5.84 -13.80 -2.61
C SER A 354 -6.14 -14.75 -3.77
N ALA A 355 -5.21 -15.68 -4.06
CA ALA A 355 -5.35 -16.68 -5.12
C ALA A 355 -4.51 -17.94 -4.86
N ASN A 356 -4.79 -19.02 -5.61
CA ASN A 356 -4.02 -20.27 -5.54
C ASN A 356 -2.51 -20.07 -5.76
N GLN A 357 -2.14 -19.11 -6.61
CA GLN A 357 -0.75 -18.79 -6.91
C GLN A 357 -0.05 -18.20 -5.67
N THR A 358 -0.72 -17.36 -4.89
CA THR A 358 -0.13 -16.68 -3.73
C THR A 358 -0.09 -17.58 -2.49
N GLN A 359 -1.01 -18.56 -2.42
CA GLN A 359 -1.03 -19.56 -1.36
C GLN A 359 0.30 -20.36 -1.25
N LYS A 360 1.02 -20.51 -2.37
CA LYS A 360 2.23 -21.36 -2.44
C LYS A 360 3.55 -20.60 -2.26
N THR A 361 3.52 -19.26 -2.16
CA THR A 361 4.70 -18.45 -2.46
C THR A 361 5.50 -17.90 -1.28
N ASN A 362 5.10 -18.09 -0.03
CA ASN A 362 5.80 -17.44 1.08
C ASN A 362 5.94 -18.31 2.34
N GLY A 363 7.10 -18.27 3.01
CA GLY A 363 7.44 -19.18 4.12
C GLY A 363 6.87 -18.78 5.47
N ALA A 364 6.79 -17.46 5.73
CA ALA A 364 6.23 -16.88 6.95
C ALA A 364 4.70 -16.72 6.89
N PHE A 365 4.15 -16.49 5.70
CA PHE A 365 2.70 -16.44 5.43
C PHE A 365 2.20 -17.84 5.07
N ARG A 366 1.32 -18.42 5.90
CA ARG A 366 0.84 -19.80 5.73
C ARG A 366 -0.69 -19.84 5.62
N PRO A 367 -1.25 -19.30 4.52
CA PRO A 367 -2.69 -19.29 4.31
C PRO A 367 -3.24 -20.71 4.20
N THR A 368 -4.32 -20.98 4.94
CA THR A 368 -4.98 -22.29 4.94
C THR A 368 -5.99 -22.44 3.82
N THR A 369 -6.39 -21.34 3.19
CA THR A 369 -7.37 -21.30 2.10
C THR A 369 -7.06 -20.16 1.14
N THR A 370 -7.69 -20.18 -0.03
CA THR A 370 -7.82 -18.98 -0.87
C THR A 370 -9.14 -18.25 -0.60
N LEU A 371 -9.21 -17.00 -1.03
CA LEU A 371 -10.39 -16.16 -0.92
C LEU A 371 -11.60 -16.80 -1.60
N LEU A 372 -11.43 -17.29 -2.83
CA LEU A 372 -12.50 -17.94 -3.57
C LEU A 372 -12.87 -19.30 -2.95
N SER A 373 -11.90 -20.12 -2.56
CA SER A 373 -12.18 -21.41 -1.90
C SER A 373 -12.95 -21.24 -0.60
N TRP A 374 -12.58 -20.24 0.21
CA TRP A 374 -13.31 -19.91 1.44
C TRP A 374 -14.73 -19.43 1.15
N GLY A 375 -14.89 -18.53 0.17
CA GLY A 375 -16.19 -18.00 -0.21
C GLY A 375 -17.13 -19.09 -0.74
N LEU A 376 -16.63 -20.02 -1.54
CA LEU A 376 -17.40 -21.16 -2.04
C LEU A 376 -17.80 -22.13 -0.92
N ALA A 377 -16.90 -22.42 0.02
CA ALA A 377 -17.21 -23.25 1.19
C ALA A 377 -18.28 -22.61 2.10
N ASN A 378 -18.46 -21.29 2.02
CA ASN A 378 -19.42 -20.52 2.81
C ASN A 378 -20.44 -19.79 1.93
N HIS A 379 -20.72 -20.33 0.75
CA HIS A 379 -21.49 -19.66 -0.32
C HIS A 379 -22.75 -18.96 0.19
N ASP A 380 -23.62 -19.69 0.88
CA ASP A 380 -24.92 -19.17 1.31
C ASP A 380 -24.77 -18.05 2.36
N LYS A 381 -23.79 -18.15 3.25
CA LYS A 381 -23.50 -17.11 4.25
C LYS A 381 -22.95 -15.85 3.59
N VAL A 382 -22.06 -16.01 2.61
CA VAL A 382 -21.51 -14.88 1.85
C VAL A 382 -22.64 -14.21 1.07
N LYS A 383 -23.50 -14.96 0.36
CA LYS A 383 -24.64 -14.39 -0.36
C LYS A 383 -25.66 -13.70 0.56
N ALA A 384 -25.95 -14.29 1.72
CA ALA A 384 -26.81 -13.66 2.73
C ALA A 384 -26.21 -12.32 3.20
N ALA A 385 -24.91 -12.28 3.51
CA ALA A 385 -24.21 -11.05 3.89
C ALA A 385 -24.17 -10.03 2.74
N GLN A 386 -23.99 -10.47 1.49
CA GLN A 386 -24.05 -9.61 0.30
C GLN A 386 -25.42 -8.92 0.19
N GLY A 387 -26.51 -9.61 0.53
CA GLY A 387 -27.86 -9.01 0.60
C GLY A 387 -28.01 -7.90 1.64
N ARG A 388 -27.04 -7.70 2.54
CA ARG A 388 -27.02 -6.69 3.61
C ARG A 388 -25.88 -5.68 3.51
N VAL A 389 -25.17 -5.66 2.37
CA VAL A 389 -24.03 -4.76 2.15
C VAL A 389 -24.37 -3.29 2.36
N THR A 390 -25.47 -2.82 1.79
CA THR A 390 -25.88 -1.41 1.91
C THR A 390 -26.07 -0.99 3.37
N GLU A 391 -26.66 -1.85 4.20
CA GLU A 391 -26.84 -1.61 5.63
C GLU A 391 -25.50 -1.64 6.37
N ALA A 392 -24.66 -2.64 6.10
CA ALA A 392 -23.32 -2.76 6.67
C ALA A 392 -22.45 -1.52 6.40
N VAL A 393 -22.43 -1.07 5.14
CA VAL A 393 -21.72 0.14 4.70
C VAL A 393 -22.30 1.38 5.39
N GLY A 394 -23.63 1.47 5.54
CA GLY A 394 -24.28 2.53 6.30
C GLY A 394 -23.80 2.61 7.74
N ILE A 395 -23.70 1.47 8.44
CA ILE A 395 -23.19 1.39 9.81
C ILE A 395 -21.72 1.85 9.88
N ILE A 396 -20.89 1.37 8.96
CA ILE A 396 -19.46 1.72 8.88
C ILE A 396 -19.27 3.21 8.67
N SER A 397 -20.02 3.80 7.74
CA SER A 397 -19.95 5.22 7.41
C SER A 397 -20.42 6.09 8.57
N GLN A 398 -21.57 5.78 9.19
CA GLN A 398 -22.10 6.53 10.33
C GLN A 398 -21.19 6.48 11.56
N SER A 399 -20.50 5.36 11.74
CA SER A 399 -19.63 5.11 12.90
C SER A 399 -18.16 5.45 12.63
N GLN A 400 -17.84 5.96 11.43
CA GLN A 400 -16.50 6.39 11.03
C GLN A 400 -15.41 5.31 11.17
N LEU A 401 -15.77 4.04 10.91
CA LEU A 401 -14.91 2.89 11.24
C LEU A 401 -13.76 2.63 10.24
N LEU A 402 -13.77 3.26 9.06
CA LEU A 402 -12.76 3.12 8.00
C LEU A 402 -12.49 4.46 7.32
N TYR A 403 -11.28 5.04 7.43
CA TYR A 403 -10.82 6.28 6.76
C TYR A 403 -11.65 7.56 7.01
N GLY A 404 -11.06 8.58 7.61
CA GLY A 404 -11.69 9.90 7.74
C GLY A 404 -11.82 10.63 6.39
N GLY A 405 -12.97 10.59 5.72
CA GLY A 405 -13.35 11.54 4.67
C GLY A 405 -13.75 10.97 3.29
N ASN A 406 -13.40 9.72 2.98
CA ASN A 406 -13.72 9.05 1.70
C ASN A 406 -14.30 7.63 1.95
N TYR A 407 -15.21 7.50 2.92
CA TYR A 407 -15.78 6.23 3.37
C TYR A 407 -16.39 5.41 2.22
N PRO A 408 -16.41 4.07 2.33
CA PRO A 408 -17.46 3.33 1.64
C PRO A 408 -18.80 3.93 2.07
N THR A 409 -19.52 4.49 1.11
CA THR A 409 -20.89 4.96 1.30
C THR A 409 -21.79 4.05 0.50
N VAL A 410 -23.09 4.12 0.74
CA VAL A 410 -24.09 3.45 -0.11
C VAL A 410 -23.92 3.83 -1.59
N GLY A 411 -23.34 4.99 -1.90
CA GLY A 411 -23.02 5.42 -3.27
C GLY A 411 -21.58 5.15 -3.73
N ASN A 412 -20.69 4.61 -2.88
CA ASN A 412 -19.29 4.35 -3.19
C ASN A 412 -18.78 3.07 -2.51
N GLU A 413 -19.44 1.94 -2.79
CA GLU A 413 -19.06 0.64 -2.25
C GLU A 413 -17.63 0.22 -2.65
N ALA A 414 -17.14 0.70 -3.80
CA ALA A 414 -15.80 0.46 -4.32
C ALA A 414 -14.68 0.91 -3.36
N GLY A 415 -14.92 1.93 -2.52
CA GLY A 415 -13.95 2.38 -1.53
C GLY A 415 -13.54 1.29 -0.53
N ALA A 416 -14.47 0.40 -0.13
CA ALA A 416 -14.15 -0.70 0.77
C ALA A 416 -13.31 -1.78 0.08
N HIS A 417 -13.56 -2.06 -1.21
CA HIS A 417 -12.70 -2.95 -2.01
C HIS A 417 -11.28 -2.42 -2.14
N HIS A 418 -11.15 -1.12 -2.41
CA HIS A 418 -9.86 -0.46 -2.52
C HIS A 418 -9.01 -0.67 -1.25
N LEU A 419 -9.59 -0.38 -0.07
CA LEU A 419 -8.93 -0.56 1.23
C LEU A 419 -8.63 -2.03 1.54
N ALA A 420 -9.55 -2.93 1.20
CA ALA A 420 -9.50 -4.35 1.51
C ALA A 420 -8.25 -5.03 0.93
N ALA A 421 -7.86 -4.65 -0.27
CA ALA A 421 -6.74 -5.28 -0.98
C ALA A 421 -5.44 -5.18 -0.18
N LEU A 422 -5.12 -3.99 0.32
CA LEU A 422 -3.92 -3.76 1.10
C LEU A 422 -4.05 -4.38 2.50
N ALA A 423 -5.19 -4.23 3.17
CA ALA A 423 -5.39 -4.77 4.52
C ALA A 423 -5.30 -6.31 4.59
N GLU A 424 -5.86 -7.02 3.61
CA GLU A 424 -5.88 -8.49 3.62
C GLU A 424 -4.63 -9.10 2.97
N PHE A 425 -4.06 -8.45 1.93
CA PHE A 425 -3.03 -9.09 1.10
C PHE A 425 -1.64 -8.45 1.17
N ALA A 426 -1.42 -7.41 1.99
CA ALA A 426 -0.09 -6.83 2.21
C ALA A 426 0.98 -7.90 2.53
N SER A 427 0.63 -8.85 3.39
CA SER A 427 1.56 -9.89 3.86
C SER A 427 2.01 -10.89 2.78
N GLU A 428 1.31 -10.99 1.64
CA GLU A 428 1.66 -11.94 0.59
C GLU A 428 3.00 -11.60 -0.07
N PHE A 429 3.29 -10.31 -0.21
CA PHE A 429 4.43 -9.83 -1.01
C PHE A 429 5.23 -8.68 -0.39
N LEU A 430 4.77 -8.03 0.69
CA LEU A 430 5.57 -6.98 1.36
C LEU A 430 6.52 -7.50 2.44
N MET A 431 6.32 -8.73 2.92
CA MET A 431 7.16 -9.42 3.89
C MET A 431 7.98 -10.50 3.21
#